data_AF-A0A7Y2SSN5-F1
#
_entry.id   AF-A0A7Y2SSN5-F1
#
_cell.length_a   1.000
_cell.length_b   1.000
_cell.length_c   1.000
_cell.angle_alpha   90.00
_cell.angle_beta   90.00
_cell.angle_gamma   90.00
#
_symmetry.space_group_name_H-M   'P 1'
#
loop_
_entity.id
_entity.type
_entity.pdbx_description
1 polymer ?
#
loop_
_entity_poly.entity_id
_entity_poly.type
_entity_poly.pdbx_seq_one_letter_code
_entity_poly.pdbx_strand_id
1 'polypeptide(L)'
;HEPEAARALRISATYLCDERVAIQGVQIYGSPWTPSLGWAFSRSPMALQDHWAELPDGIDVLITHGPPLGARDQDAKRQHCGDAALAAAVRELRPRLHIYGHIHAGYGRMTNEGTTFLNASSCTRHYEPINPPLVIDL
;
A
#
# COMPACT_ATOMS: atom_id res chain seq x y z
N HIS A 1 9.60 11.53 12.93
CA HIS A 1 10.31 10.35 12.40
C HIS A 1 10.53 10.59 10.92
N GLU A 2 11.78 10.81 10.53
CA GLU A 2 12.15 11.35 9.22
C GLU A 2 12.57 10.25 8.24
N PRO A 3 12.18 10.32 6.95
CA PRO A 3 12.53 9.36 5.89
C PRO A 3 14.04 9.09 5.78
N GLU A 4 14.88 10.06 6.13
CA GLU A 4 16.34 9.98 6.04
C GLU A 4 16.93 8.89 6.94
N ALA A 5 16.34 8.66 8.12
CA ALA A 5 16.81 7.62 9.04
C ALA A 5 16.59 6.20 8.48
N ALA A 6 15.52 5.99 7.69
CA ALA A 6 15.26 4.70 7.05
C ALA A 6 16.27 4.41 5.94
N ARG A 7 16.68 5.43 5.17
CA ARG A 7 17.67 5.30 4.09
C ARG A 7 19.08 4.96 4.60
N ALA A 8 19.41 5.38 5.82
CA ALA A 8 20.72 5.12 6.43
C ALA A 8 20.91 3.67 6.91
N LEU A 9 19.85 2.86 6.94
CA LEU A 9 19.91 1.46 7.36
C LEU A 9 20.62 0.61 6.30
N ARG A 10 21.70 -0.07 6.69
CA ARG A 10 22.36 -1.09 5.87
C ARG A 10 21.55 -2.38 5.89
N ILE A 11 20.50 -2.42 5.07
CA ILE A 11 19.68 -3.61 4.83
C ILE A 11 19.83 -4.08 3.39
N SER A 12 19.73 -5.38 3.15
CA SER A 12 19.65 -5.97 1.80
C SER A 12 18.24 -5.76 1.21
N ALA A 13 17.78 -4.51 1.15
CA ALA A 13 16.49 -4.15 0.61
C ALA A 13 16.57 -2.82 -0.15
N THR A 14 15.77 -2.70 -1.20
CA THR A 14 15.54 -1.42 -1.87
C THR A 14 14.46 -0.68 -1.11
N TYR A 15 14.82 0.43 -0.46
CA TYR A 15 13.85 1.34 0.14
C TYR A 15 13.17 2.18 -0.93
N LEU A 16 11.85 2.27 -0.89
CA LEU A 16 11.04 3.11 -1.77
C LEU A 16 10.23 4.09 -0.93
N CYS A 17 10.37 5.39 -1.22
CA CYS A 17 9.53 6.45 -0.67
C CYS A 17 9.24 7.46 -1.77
N ASP A 18 8.06 7.35 -2.36
CA ASP A 18 7.63 8.09 -3.55
C ASP A 18 8.57 7.85 -4.75
N GLU A 19 9.08 6.62 -4.84
CA GLU A 19 10.11 6.20 -5.79
C GLU A 19 9.68 4.94 -6.55
N ARG A 20 10.24 4.79 -7.76
CA ARG A 20 10.10 3.58 -8.58
C ARG A 20 11.40 2.82 -8.71
N VAL A 21 11.27 1.51 -8.89
CA VAL A 21 12.36 0.61 -9.27
C VAL A 21 11.86 -0.39 -10.31
N ALA A 22 12.72 -0.72 -11.27
CA ALA A 22 12.46 -1.79 -12.23
C ALA A 22 13.22 -3.04 -11.79
N ILE A 23 12.51 -4.15 -11.58
CA ILE A 23 13.12 -5.45 -11.24
C ILE A 23 12.65 -6.46 -12.28
N GLN A 24 13.59 -7.03 -13.04
CA GLN A 24 13.29 -8.02 -14.10
C GLN A 24 12.19 -7.55 -15.09
N GLY A 25 12.17 -6.25 -15.40
CA GLY A 25 11.19 -5.65 -16.32
C GLY A 25 9.87 -5.19 -15.67
N VAL A 26 9.61 -5.55 -14.41
CA VAL A 26 8.42 -5.13 -13.66
C VAL A 26 8.65 -3.74 -13.03
N GLN A 27 7.75 -2.79 -13.30
CA GLN A 27 7.77 -1.45 -12.72
C GLN A 27 7.08 -1.42 -11.37
N ILE A 28 7.85 -1.25 -10.30
CA ILE A 28 7.38 -1.23 -8.91
C ILE A 28 7.46 0.19 -8.37
N TYR A 29 6.37 0.72 -7.85
CA TYR A 29 6.32 2.04 -7.20
C TYR A 29 5.94 1.90 -5.73
N GLY A 30 6.64 2.60 -4.84
CA GLY A 30 6.39 2.55 -3.40
C GLY A 30 6.12 3.92 -2.79
N SER A 31 5.04 4.05 -2.01
CA SER A 31 4.70 5.26 -1.26
C SER A 31 4.20 4.93 0.15
N PRO A 32 4.71 5.60 1.21
CA PRO A 32 4.38 5.26 2.58
C PRO A 32 3.11 5.95 3.12
N TRP A 33 2.54 6.90 2.39
CA TRP A 33 1.56 7.83 2.94
C TRP A 33 0.21 7.17 3.25
N THR A 34 -0.39 7.56 4.37
CA THR A 34 -1.73 7.12 4.80
C THR A 34 -2.58 8.28 5.32
N PRO A 35 -3.92 8.12 5.37
CA PRO A 35 -4.81 9.03 6.07
C PRO A 35 -4.36 9.33 7.50
N SER A 36 -4.57 10.58 7.95
CA SER A 36 -4.11 11.08 9.25
C SER A 36 -4.62 10.25 10.43
N LEU A 37 -3.71 9.52 11.06
CA LEU A 37 -3.89 8.84 12.35
C LEU A 37 -2.96 9.42 13.43
N GLY A 38 -2.25 10.52 13.14
CA GLY A 38 -1.26 11.14 14.03
C GLY A 38 0.09 10.42 14.11
N TRP A 39 0.36 9.50 13.18
CA TRP A 39 1.63 8.77 13.09
C TRP A 39 2.56 9.34 12.02
N ALA A 40 3.77 8.80 11.92
CA ALA A 40 4.68 9.10 10.80
C ALA A 40 4.01 8.74 9.47
N PHE A 41 4.35 9.47 8.40
CA PHE A 41 3.78 9.29 7.06
C PHE A 41 2.26 9.45 6.98
N SER A 42 1.69 10.30 7.83
CA SER A 42 0.26 10.59 7.82
C SER A 42 -0.01 11.97 7.21
N ARG A 43 -1.03 12.06 6.36
CA ARG A 43 -1.39 13.28 5.61
C ARG A 43 -2.89 13.57 5.72
N SER A 44 -3.28 14.82 5.49
CA SER A 44 -4.70 15.20 5.37
C SER A 44 -5.31 14.59 4.11
N PRO A 45 -6.63 14.40 4.04
CA PRO A 45 -7.30 13.88 2.83
C PRO A 45 -6.98 14.68 1.56
N MET A 46 -6.91 16.01 1.66
CA MET A 46 -6.56 16.88 0.54
C MET A 46 -5.10 16.70 0.10
N ALA A 47 -4.16 16.61 1.04
CA ALA A 47 -2.76 16.35 0.71
C ALA A 47 -2.52 14.95 0.14
N LEU A 48 -3.39 13.97 0.47
CA LEU A 48 -3.37 12.65 -0.16
C LEU A 48 -3.96 12.69 -1.56
N GLN A 49 -5.04 13.44 -1.78
CA GLN A 49 -5.61 13.66 -3.11
C GLN A 49 -4.57 14.23 -4.08
N ASP A 50 -3.85 15.27 -3.66
CA ASP A 50 -2.79 15.88 -4.46
C ASP A 50 -1.64 14.89 -4.68
N HIS A 51 -1.23 14.17 -3.62
CA HIS A 51 -0.16 13.17 -3.69
C HIS A 51 -0.44 12.04 -4.68
N TRP A 52 -1.66 11.46 -4.64
CA TRP A 52 -2.01 10.35 -5.50
C TRP A 52 -2.29 10.77 -6.95
N ALA A 53 -2.62 12.05 -7.18
CA ALA A 53 -2.75 12.62 -8.53
C ALA A 53 -1.41 12.75 -9.26
N GLU A 54 -0.29 12.77 -8.53
CA GLU A 54 1.07 12.81 -9.08
C GLU A 54 1.66 11.42 -9.35
N LEU A 55 0.89 10.35 -9.16
CA LEU A 55 1.37 9.00 -9.44
C LEU A 55 1.74 8.88 -10.93
N PRO A 56 2.96 8.42 -11.23
CA PRO A 56 3.39 8.32 -12.61
C PRO A 56 2.80 7.09 -13.30
N ASP A 57 2.52 7.19 -14.61
CA ASP A 57 2.00 6.08 -15.41
C ASP A 57 2.95 4.87 -15.49
N GLY A 58 2.40 3.74 -15.96
CA GLY A 58 3.16 2.53 -16.29
C GLY A 58 3.65 1.75 -15.07
N ILE A 59 2.90 1.81 -13.96
CA ILE A 59 3.18 1.04 -12.74
C ILE A 59 2.54 -0.34 -12.86
N ASP A 60 3.34 -1.40 -12.85
CA ASP A 60 2.85 -2.78 -12.80
C ASP A 60 2.42 -3.16 -11.37
N VAL A 61 3.24 -2.77 -10.39
CA VAL A 61 3.06 -3.08 -8.96
C VAL A 61 3.10 -1.80 -8.14
N LEU A 62 1.99 -1.47 -7.49
CA LEU A 62 1.91 -0.39 -6.51
C LEU A 62 2.09 -0.97 -5.10
N ILE A 63 2.94 -0.37 -4.28
CA ILE A 63 3.13 -0.72 -2.88
C ILE A 63 2.80 0.51 -2.03
N THR A 64 1.81 0.38 -1.15
CA THR A 64 1.46 1.43 -0.17
C THR A 64 1.45 0.88 1.25
N HIS A 65 1.56 1.75 2.25
CA HIS A 65 1.44 1.28 3.64
C HIS A 65 0.00 0.84 3.96
N GLY A 66 -0.98 1.70 3.66
CA GLY A 66 -2.41 1.46 3.89
C GLY A 66 -3.18 1.04 2.64
N PRO A 67 -4.39 0.49 2.82
CA PRO A 67 -5.25 0.04 1.73
C PRO A 67 -5.99 1.21 1.03
N PRO A 68 -6.36 1.06 -0.26
CA PRO A 68 -7.37 1.91 -0.86
C PRO A 68 -8.75 1.56 -0.30
N LEU A 69 -9.66 2.54 -0.30
CA LEU A 69 -11.05 2.34 0.10
C LEU A 69 -11.72 1.21 -0.70
N GLY A 70 -12.38 0.29 0.00
CA GLY A 70 -13.13 -0.81 -0.59
C GLY A 70 -12.31 -2.05 -0.96
N ALA A 71 -10.98 -2.03 -0.78
CA ALA A 71 -10.15 -3.20 -1.01
C ALA A 71 -9.50 -3.70 0.28
N ARG A 72 -10.09 -4.75 0.89
CA ARG A 72 -9.59 -5.38 2.12
C ARG A 72 -9.24 -4.36 3.23
N ASP A 73 -10.03 -3.30 3.32
CA ASP A 73 -9.80 -2.13 4.16
C ASP A 73 -10.73 -2.08 5.39
N GLN A 74 -11.48 -3.15 5.63
CA GLN A 74 -12.40 -3.28 6.74
C GLN A 74 -11.68 -3.65 8.03
N ASP A 75 -11.95 -2.90 9.10
CA ASP A 75 -11.48 -3.21 10.43
C ASP A 75 -12.25 -4.38 11.09
N ALA A 76 -11.95 -4.67 12.36
CA ALA A 76 -12.64 -5.72 13.11
C ALA A 76 -14.14 -5.46 13.33
N LYS A 77 -14.60 -4.22 13.16
CA LYS A 77 -16.01 -3.82 13.23
C LYS A 77 -16.67 -3.74 11.85
N ARG A 78 -15.96 -4.17 10.80
CA ARG A 78 -16.39 -4.08 9.39
C ARG A 78 -16.56 -2.65 8.88
N GLN A 79 -15.90 -1.69 9.53
CA GLN A 79 -15.88 -0.30 9.07
C GLN A 79 -14.75 -0.14 8.05
N HIS A 80 -15.05 0.53 6.95
CA HIS A 80 -14.06 0.85 5.93
C HIS A 80 -13.12 1.94 6.44
N CYS A 81 -11.82 1.68 6.36
CA CYS A 81 -10.75 2.58 6.81
C CYS A 81 -9.75 2.91 5.70
N GLY A 82 -10.01 2.49 4.45
CA GLY A 82 -9.12 2.72 3.33
C GLY A 82 -9.16 4.16 2.81
N ASP A 83 -8.13 4.52 2.05
CA ASP A 83 -7.99 5.84 1.45
C ASP A 83 -8.81 5.94 0.15
N ALA A 84 -9.77 6.87 0.14
CA ALA A 84 -10.65 7.13 -1.01
C ALA A 84 -9.90 7.73 -2.21
N ALA A 85 -8.92 8.60 -1.96
CA ALA A 85 -8.12 9.20 -3.02
C ALA A 85 -7.18 8.17 -3.64
N LEU A 86 -6.60 7.28 -2.83
CA LEU A 86 -5.83 6.14 -3.34
C LEU A 86 -6.70 5.19 -4.17
N ALA A 87 -7.94 4.91 -3.74
CA ALA A 87 -8.87 4.09 -4.52
C ALA A 87 -9.17 4.71 -5.90
N ALA A 88 -9.37 6.03 -5.97
CA ALA A 88 -9.58 6.74 -7.23
C ALA A 88 -8.35 6.62 -8.15
N ALA A 89 -7.15 6.86 -7.61
CA ALA A 89 -5.91 6.78 -8.37
C ALA A 89 -5.62 5.36 -8.88
N VAL A 90 -5.86 4.33 -8.06
CA VAL A 90 -5.68 2.92 -8.49
C VAL A 90 -6.63 2.55 -9.62
N ARG A 91 -7.88 3.04 -9.58
CA ARG A 91 -8.86 2.80 -10.65
C ARG A 91 -8.45 3.43 -11.98
N GLU A 92 -7.74 4.56 -11.94
CA GLU A 92 -7.22 5.22 -13.14
C GLU A 92 -5.95 4.52 -13.65
N LEU A 93 -4.99 4.29 -12.75
CA LEU A 93 -3.69 3.68 -13.03
C LEU A 93 -3.79 2.21 -13.47
N ARG A 94 -4.75 1.47 -12.92
CA ARG A 94 -4.99 0.03 -13.14
C ARG A 94 -3.70 -0.82 -13.06
N PRO A 95 -2.95 -0.75 -11.95
CA PRO A 95 -1.78 -1.61 -11.77
C PRO A 95 -2.22 -3.08 -11.78
N ARG A 96 -1.33 -3.98 -12.20
CA ARG A 96 -1.61 -5.42 -12.16
C ARG A 96 -1.75 -5.91 -10.72
N LEU A 97 -0.95 -5.33 -9.82
CA LEU A 97 -0.90 -5.67 -8.41
C LEU A 97 -0.82 -4.42 -7.52
N HIS A 98 -1.60 -4.39 -6.45
CA HIS A 98 -1.50 -3.40 -5.38
C HIS A 98 -1.31 -4.11 -4.04
N ILE A 99 -0.15 -3.90 -3.40
CA ILE A 99 0.25 -4.53 -2.14
C ILE A 99 0.25 -3.49 -1.03
N TYR A 100 -0.33 -3.85 0.11
CA TYR A 100 -0.38 -3.00 1.31
C TYR A 100 -0.55 -3.84 2.58
N GLY A 101 -0.64 -3.18 3.73
CA GLY A 101 -0.91 -3.81 5.00
C GLY A 101 -1.80 -2.95 5.87
N HIS A 102 -1.31 -2.60 7.06
CA HIS A 102 -1.92 -1.70 8.04
C HIS A 102 -3.22 -2.22 8.71
N ILE A 103 -4.20 -2.67 7.93
CA ILE A 103 -5.46 -3.20 8.45
C ILE A 103 -5.34 -4.71 8.63
N HIS A 104 -4.93 -5.15 9.81
CA HIS A 104 -4.64 -6.57 10.08
C HIS A 104 -5.85 -7.51 9.88
N ALA A 105 -7.07 -7.03 10.14
CA ALA A 105 -8.30 -7.78 9.88
C ALA A 105 -8.57 -8.00 8.37
N GLY A 106 -7.92 -7.20 7.53
CA GLY A 106 -8.00 -7.24 6.08
C GLY A 106 -7.03 -8.22 5.43
N TYR A 107 -6.19 -8.97 6.16
CA TYR A 107 -5.22 -9.89 5.56
C TYR A 107 -5.81 -10.79 4.46
N GLY A 108 -5.19 -10.83 3.28
CA GLY A 108 -5.61 -11.71 2.18
C GLY A 108 -5.66 -11.02 0.82
N ARG A 109 -6.41 -11.62 -0.10
CA ARG A 109 -6.42 -11.32 -1.54
C ARG A 109 -7.83 -10.95 -2.01
N MET A 110 -7.92 -9.99 -2.93
CA MET A 110 -9.09 -9.82 -3.81
C MET A 110 -8.67 -9.31 -5.19
N THR A 111 -9.55 -9.43 -6.17
CA THR A 111 -9.32 -8.89 -7.52
C THR A 111 -10.53 -8.09 -7.92
N ASN A 112 -10.32 -6.88 -8.45
CA ASN A 112 -11.37 -6.04 -8.97
C ASN A 112 -10.85 -5.27 -10.19
N GLU A 113 -11.66 -5.17 -11.25
CA GLU A 113 -11.38 -4.37 -12.45
C GLU A 113 -9.99 -4.61 -13.08
N GLY A 114 -9.45 -5.83 -12.96
CA GLY A 114 -8.14 -6.21 -13.51
C GLY A 114 -6.95 -5.98 -12.58
N THR A 115 -7.14 -5.32 -11.43
CA THR A 115 -6.11 -5.17 -10.40
C THR A 115 -6.28 -6.24 -9.31
N THR A 116 -5.20 -6.93 -8.97
CA THR A 116 -5.16 -7.80 -7.78
C THR A 116 -4.66 -7.02 -6.58
N PHE A 117 -5.37 -7.13 -5.47
CA PHE A 117 -5.16 -6.40 -4.23
C PHE A 117 -4.72 -7.38 -3.14
N LEU A 118 -3.57 -7.12 -2.52
CA LEU A 118 -3.00 -7.95 -1.45
C LEU A 118 -2.81 -7.13 -0.18
N ASN A 119 -3.60 -7.44 0.84
CA ASN A 119 -3.29 -7.02 2.20
C ASN A 119 -2.36 -8.07 2.83
N ALA A 120 -1.07 -7.78 2.85
CA ALA A 120 0.00 -8.64 3.34
C ALA A 120 0.37 -8.37 4.80
N SER A 121 -0.58 -7.90 5.62
CA SER A 121 -0.37 -7.72 7.06
C SER A 121 0.09 -9.05 7.70
N SER A 122 1.37 -9.14 8.10
CA SER A 122 1.92 -10.37 8.70
C SER A 122 1.37 -10.63 10.10
N CYS A 123 0.93 -9.57 10.79
CA CYS A 123 0.34 -9.67 12.12
C CYS A 123 -1.18 -9.79 12.07
N THR A 124 -1.74 -10.55 13.01
CA THR A 124 -3.18 -10.54 13.32
C THR A 124 -3.55 -9.24 14.04
N ARG A 125 -4.85 -9.03 14.26
CA ARG A 125 -5.35 -7.93 15.11
C ARG A 125 -4.80 -7.94 16.55
N HIS A 126 -4.27 -9.06 17.01
CA HIS A 126 -3.65 -9.23 18.33
C HIS A 126 -2.12 -9.03 18.29
N TYR A 127 -1.59 -8.52 17.16
CA TYR A 127 -0.16 -8.32 16.90
C TYR A 127 0.66 -9.61 16.90
N GLU A 128 0.01 -10.74 16.62
CA GLU A 128 0.68 -12.04 16.49
C GLU A 128 1.15 -12.21 15.04
N PRO A 129 2.46 -12.42 14.77
CA PRO A 129 3.02 -12.50 13.42
C PRO A 129 2.80 -13.88 12.79
N ILE A 130 1.54 -14.31 12.68
CA ILE A 130 1.15 -15.67 12.26
C ILE A 130 0.41 -15.72 10.92
N ASN A 131 0.14 -14.58 10.28
CA ASN A 131 -0.44 -14.61 8.94
C ASN A 131 0.64 -15.12 7.96
N PRO A 132 0.35 -16.16 7.17
CA PRO A 132 1.34 -16.72 6.25
C PRO A 132 1.68 -15.73 5.13
N PRO A 133 2.83 -15.88 4.47
CA PRO A 133 3.15 -15.12 3.26
C PRO A 133 2.11 -15.36 2.16
N LEU A 134 1.73 -14.30 1.46
CA LEU A 134 0.94 -14.39 0.23
C LEU A 134 1.89 -14.56 -0.95
N VAL A 135 1.71 -15.65 -1.70
CA VAL A 135 2.48 -15.95 -2.93
C VAL A 135 1.60 -15.61 -4.14
N ILE A 136 2.17 -14.87 -5.10
CA ILE A 136 1.50 -14.47 -6.33
C ILE A 136 2.46 -14.61 -7.51
N ASP A 137 1.91 -15.02 -8.65
CA ASP A 137 2.60 -15.08 -9.94
C ASP A 137 2.21 -13.85 -10.78
N LEU A 138 3.21 -13.21 -11.39
CA LEU A 138 3.08 -12.09 -12.31
C LEU A 138 3.54 -12.52 -13.70
#